data_AF-E4TQP9-F1
#
_entry.id   AF-E4TQP9-F1
#
_cell.length_a   1.000
_cell.length_b   1.000
_cell.length_c   1.000
_cell.angle_alpha   90.00
_cell.angle_beta   90.00
_cell.angle_gamma   90.00
#
_symmetry.space_group_name_H-M   'P 1'
#
loop_
_entity.id
_entity.type
_entity.pdbx_description
1 polymer ?
#
loop_
_entity_poly.entity_id
_entity_poly.type
_entity_poly.pdbx_seq_one_letter_code
_entity_poly.pdbx_strand_id
1 'polypeptide(L)'
;MRQFFKEFSQSTLTYYEAFQFVRKHQLKGFILSAAFFNLFAFLFVGVFAWIYTGKLIDFIYSTFSFPADWEEWGSFLQILTAIFIRILLISFYINLYKYIVLIIFAPVLAILSERTQNILNNQKKTINLVRLISEIGRGMMMGLILISLNLIIYLALLLLSITIPFLSPAFVILVFLVESFFFGASMLDYRNEYYQLSVKRSLKEIFKHKGLVLGNGLALNLFILIPIVGVLFAPSFALIAAGIHANKVIR
;
A
#
# COMPACT_ATOMS: atom_id res chain seq x y z
N MET A 1 -2.68 1.92 -28.50
CA MET A 1 -3.79 1.20 -27.83
C MET A 1 -3.57 -0.31 -27.73
N ARG A 2 -3.25 -1.03 -28.83
CA ARG A 2 -3.07 -2.51 -28.79
C ARG A 2 -2.03 -3.00 -27.76
N GLN A 3 -0.90 -2.30 -27.62
CA GLN A 3 0.13 -2.63 -26.63
C GLN A 3 -0.40 -2.51 -25.19
N PHE A 4 -1.13 -1.44 -24.88
CA PHE A 4 -1.68 -1.21 -23.54
C PHE A 4 -2.60 -2.35 -23.09
N PHE A 5 -3.58 -2.75 -23.91
CA PHE A 5 -4.50 -3.83 -23.57
C PHE A 5 -3.80 -5.19 -23.46
N LYS A 6 -2.80 -5.44 -24.32
CA LYS A 6 -1.97 -6.63 -24.24
C LYS A 6 -1.22 -6.69 -22.91
N GLU A 7 -0.51 -5.62 -22.55
CA GLU A 7 0.20 -5.53 -21.27
C GLU A 7 -0.78 -5.65 -20.10
N PHE A 8 -1.92 -4.96 -20.12
CA PHE A 8 -2.92 -5.01 -19.06
C PHE A 8 -3.40 -6.45 -18.79
N SER A 9 -3.85 -7.15 -19.84
CA SER A 9 -4.31 -8.53 -19.72
C SER A 9 -3.20 -9.46 -19.24
N GLN A 10 -2.01 -9.38 -19.82
CA GLN A 10 -0.87 -10.19 -19.41
C GLN A 10 -0.45 -9.93 -17.95
N SER A 11 -0.53 -8.70 -17.49
CA SER A 11 -0.20 -8.33 -16.11
C SER A 11 -1.12 -9.03 -15.09
N THR A 12 -2.42 -9.06 -15.37
CA THR A 12 -3.38 -9.77 -14.50
C THR A 12 -3.12 -11.28 -14.48
N LEU A 13 -2.83 -11.90 -15.63
CA LEU A 13 -2.51 -13.32 -15.74
C LEU A 13 -1.20 -13.68 -15.03
N THR A 14 -0.26 -12.74 -14.93
CA THR A 14 1.05 -12.98 -14.28
C THR A 14 0.91 -13.19 -12.77
N TYR A 15 -0.22 -12.87 -12.13
CA TYR A 15 -0.48 -13.26 -10.74
C TYR A 15 -0.50 -14.78 -10.54
N TYR A 16 -1.04 -15.51 -11.51
CA TYR A 16 -1.02 -16.97 -11.49
C TYR A 16 0.41 -17.50 -11.64
N GLU A 17 1.21 -16.89 -12.53
CA GLU A 17 2.63 -17.22 -12.66
C GLU A 17 3.40 -16.91 -11.37
N ALA A 18 3.10 -15.78 -10.70
CA ALA A 18 3.69 -15.42 -9.42
C ALA A 18 3.36 -16.46 -8.34
N PHE A 19 2.12 -16.97 -8.30
CA PHE A 19 1.74 -18.06 -7.40
C PHE A 19 2.56 -19.33 -7.65
N GLN A 20 2.69 -19.74 -8.92
CA GLN A 20 3.52 -20.88 -9.28
C GLN A 20 5.00 -20.66 -8.95
N PHE A 21 5.52 -19.47 -9.20
CA PHE A 21 6.90 -19.07 -8.92
C PHE A 21 7.21 -19.17 -7.43
N VAL A 22 6.35 -18.62 -6.57
CA VAL A 22 6.48 -18.72 -5.11
C VAL A 22 6.53 -20.16 -4.64
N ARG A 23 5.67 -21.03 -5.20
CA ARG A 23 5.65 -22.46 -4.87
C ARG A 23 6.92 -23.18 -5.34
N LYS A 24 7.36 -22.92 -6.57
CA LYS A 24 8.54 -23.55 -7.19
C LYS A 24 9.85 -23.18 -6.49
N HIS A 25 10.00 -21.93 -6.07
CA HIS A 25 11.23 -21.41 -5.50
C HIS A 25 11.21 -21.29 -3.96
N GLN A 26 10.25 -21.94 -3.30
CA GLN A 26 10.13 -22.01 -1.83
C GLN A 26 10.12 -20.64 -1.13
N LEU A 27 9.63 -19.59 -1.80
CA LEU A 27 9.54 -18.24 -1.23
C LEU A 27 8.40 -18.09 -0.20
N LYS A 28 7.62 -19.14 0.03
CA LYS A 28 6.50 -19.17 0.98
C LYS A 28 6.91 -18.72 2.38
N GLY A 29 8.07 -19.16 2.87
CA GLY A 29 8.57 -18.76 4.18
C GLY A 29 8.77 -17.25 4.30
N PHE A 30 9.36 -16.61 3.28
CA PHE A 30 9.54 -15.15 3.25
C PHE A 30 8.21 -14.40 3.18
N ILE A 31 7.29 -14.85 2.34
CA ILE A 31 5.97 -14.23 2.20
C ILE A 31 5.16 -14.39 3.50
N LEU A 32 5.24 -15.54 4.16
CA LEU A 32 4.62 -15.76 5.47
C LEU A 32 5.26 -14.88 6.54
N SER A 33 6.58 -14.70 6.55
CA SER A 33 7.25 -13.77 7.46
C SER A 33 6.80 -12.32 7.22
N ALA A 34 6.65 -11.93 5.96
CA ALA A 34 6.13 -10.62 5.58
C ALA A 34 4.68 -10.43 6.09
N ALA A 35 3.81 -11.41 5.85
CA ALA A 35 2.44 -11.41 6.34
C ALA A 35 2.39 -11.37 7.88
N PHE A 36 3.21 -12.16 8.56
CA PHE A 36 3.30 -12.18 10.02
C PHE A 36 3.72 -10.81 10.56
N PHE A 37 4.71 -10.17 9.94
CA PHE A 37 5.15 -8.84 10.34
C PHE A 37 4.05 -7.78 10.17
N ASN A 38 3.30 -7.85 9.07
CA ASN A 38 2.16 -6.96 8.82
C ASN A 38 1.04 -7.19 9.87
N LEU A 39 0.71 -8.45 10.17
CA LEU A 39 -0.26 -8.79 11.22
C LEU A 39 0.20 -8.32 12.61
N PHE A 40 1.49 -8.51 12.94
CA PHE A 40 2.06 -8.05 14.19
C PHE A 40 1.99 -6.52 14.30
N ALA A 41 2.34 -5.79 13.23
CA ALA A 41 2.21 -4.33 13.19
C ALA A 41 0.75 -3.88 13.40
N PHE A 42 -0.22 -4.58 12.80
CA PHE A 42 -1.65 -4.32 13.01
C PHE A 42 -2.06 -4.46 14.47
N LEU A 43 -1.72 -5.59 15.09
CA LEU A 43 -2.04 -5.87 16.48
C LEU A 43 -1.33 -4.90 17.43
N PHE A 44 -0.04 -4.65 17.22
CA PHE A 44 0.75 -3.72 18.01
C PHE A 44 0.15 -2.31 17.97
N VAL A 45 -0.15 -1.79 16.78
CA VAL A 45 -0.76 -0.47 16.62
C VAL A 45 -2.17 -0.45 17.23
N GLY A 46 -2.96 -1.50 17.07
CA GLY A 46 -4.30 -1.59 17.66
C GLY A 46 -4.29 -1.56 19.20
N VAL A 47 -3.36 -2.28 19.83
CA VAL A 47 -3.19 -2.29 21.28
C VAL A 47 -2.73 -0.93 21.80
N PHE A 48 -1.75 -0.30 21.13
CA PHE A 48 -1.32 1.05 21.47
C PHE A 48 -2.47 2.05 21.33
N ALA A 49 -3.20 2.02 20.21
CA ALA A 49 -4.36 2.88 20.00
C ALA A 49 -5.38 2.74 21.13
N TRP A 50 -5.69 1.51 21.56
CA TRP A 50 -6.63 1.25 22.67
C TRP A 50 -6.15 1.86 24.00
N ILE A 51 -4.89 1.61 24.38
CA ILE A 51 -4.32 2.07 25.66
C ILE A 51 -4.25 3.61 25.70
N TYR A 52 -3.72 4.24 24.65
CA TYR A 52 -3.50 5.69 24.63
C TYR A 52 -4.80 6.47 24.43
N THR A 53 -5.78 5.90 23.73
CA THR A 53 -7.13 6.48 23.65
C THR A 53 -7.79 6.56 25.02
N GLY A 54 -7.67 5.52 25.84
CA GLY A 54 -8.18 5.54 27.22
C GLY A 54 -7.58 6.69 28.04
N LYS A 55 -6.25 6.80 28.04
CA LYS A 55 -5.54 7.87 28.77
C LYS A 55 -5.90 9.28 28.28
N LEU A 56 -6.10 9.46 26.98
CA LEU A 56 -6.50 10.76 26.43
C LEU A 56 -7.92 11.14 26.83
N ILE A 57 -8.84 10.17 26.84
CA ILE A 57 -10.21 10.36 27.30
C ILE A 57 -10.23 10.75 28.79
N ASP A 58 -9.47 10.03 29.62
CA ASP A 58 -9.35 10.34 31.05
C ASP A 58 -8.78 11.75 31.28
N PHE A 59 -7.77 12.14 30.50
CA PHE A 59 -7.20 13.49 30.54
C PHE A 59 -8.21 14.58 30.13
N ILE A 60 -9.00 14.33 29.08
CA ILE A 60 -10.05 15.24 28.64
C ILE A 60 -11.11 15.38 29.73
N TYR A 61 -11.53 14.29 30.37
CA TYR A 61 -12.49 14.33 31.47
C TYR A 61 -11.97 15.04 32.73
N SER A 62 -10.68 14.87 33.07
CA SER A 62 -10.10 15.58 34.22
C SER A 62 -9.91 17.08 33.96
N THR A 63 -9.81 17.48 32.69
CA THR A 63 -9.57 18.88 32.29
C THR A 63 -10.87 19.64 32.03
N PHE A 64 -11.86 18.98 31.43
CA PHE A 64 -13.20 19.53 31.22
C PHE A 64 -14.12 19.08 32.34
N SER A 65 -14.24 19.90 33.39
CA SER A 65 -15.30 19.76 34.38
C SER A 65 -16.66 20.07 33.73
N PHE A 66 -17.52 19.06 33.60
CA PHE A 66 -18.90 19.23 33.16
C PHE A 66 -19.69 19.99 34.25
N PRO A 67 -20.55 20.97 33.89
CA PRO A 67 -21.38 21.69 34.86
C PRO A 67 -22.28 20.72 35.65
N ALA A 68 -22.35 20.91 36.97
CA ALA A 68 -23.08 20.03 37.89
C ALA A 68 -24.60 19.97 37.63
N ASP A 69 -25.16 20.99 36.97
CA ASP A 69 -26.61 21.10 36.73
C ASP A 69 -27.16 20.09 35.70
N TRP A 70 -26.30 19.30 35.06
CA TRP A 70 -26.64 18.33 34.01
C TRP A 70 -26.53 16.87 34.47
N GLU A 71 -26.63 16.56 35.77
CA GLU A 71 -26.42 15.20 36.32
C GLU A 71 -27.16 14.07 35.58
N GLU A 72 -28.43 14.26 35.19
CA GLU A 72 -29.21 13.21 34.49
C GLU A 72 -28.75 12.96 33.05
N TRP A 73 -28.31 14.00 32.33
CA TRP A 73 -27.83 13.90 30.94
C TRP A 73 -26.30 13.77 30.85
N GLY A 74 -25.58 14.07 31.92
CA GLY A 74 -24.13 14.18 31.98
C GLY A 74 -23.45 12.82 31.78
N SER A 75 -23.98 11.77 32.40
CA SER A 75 -23.47 10.40 32.21
C SER A 75 -23.66 9.91 30.76
N PHE A 76 -24.82 10.20 30.16
CA PHE A 76 -25.12 9.85 28.78
C PHE A 76 -24.25 10.64 27.78
N LEU A 77 -24.12 11.95 27.95
CA LEU A 77 -23.27 12.81 27.13
C LEU A 77 -21.78 12.47 27.27
N GLN A 78 -21.33 12.05 28.46
CA GLN A 78 -19.98 11.53 28.65
C GLN A 78 -19.76 10.27 27.83
N ILE A 79 -20.65 9.27 27.93
CA ILE A 79 -20.52 8.02 27.15
C ILE A 79 -20.51 8.32 25.64
N LEU A 80 -21.41 9.18 25.16
CA LEU A 80 -21.42 9.59 23.75
C LEU A 80 -20.13 10.29 23.34
N THR A 81 -19.60 11.18 24.19
CA THR A 81 -18.34 11.89 23.95
C THR A 81 -17.15 10.92 23.93
N ALA A 82 -17.10 9.95 24.85
CA ALA A 82 -16.07 8.90 24.85
C ALA A 82 -16.16 8.04 23.58
N ILE A 83 -17.36 7.62 23.17
CA ILE A 83 -17.56 6.83 21.95
C ILE A 83 -17.13 7.65 20.73
N PHE A 84 -17.53 8.92 20.64
CA PHE A 84 -17.17 9.79 19.54
C PHE A 84 -15.66 10.01 19.45
N ILE A 85 -15.01 10.34 20.57
CA ILE A 85 -13.55 10.48 20.66
C ILE A 85 -12.85 9.16 20.31
N ARG A 86 -13.36 8.01 20.77
CA ARG A 86 -12.83 6.69 20.39
C ARG A 86 -12.92 6.44 18.89
N ILE A 87 -14.08 6.71 18.27
CA ILE A 87 -14.25 6.51 16.83
C ILE A 87 -13.33 7.44 16.04
N LEU A 88 -13.21 8.71 16.44
CA LEU A 88 -12.29 9.66 15.82
C LEU A 88 -10.84 9.20 15.93
N LEU A 89 -10.40 8.79 17.13
CA LEU A 89 -9.04 8.33 17.36
C LEU A 89 -8.77 7.03 16.61
N ILE A 90 -9.64 6.03 16.68
CA ILE A 90 -9.51 4.79 15.91
C ILE A 90 -9.42 5.10 14.41
N SER A 91 -10.25 6.00 13.89
CA SER A 91 -10.21 6.42 12.48
C SER A 91 -8.88 7.10 12.12
N PHE A 92 -8.37 7.97 12.98
CA PHE A 92 -7.06 8.60 12.81
C PHE A 92 -5.92 7.56 12.87
N TYR A 93 -6.00 6.59 13.79
CA TYR A 93 -5.04 5.51 13.94
C TYR A 93 -5.02 4.55 12.74
N ILE A 94 -6.18 4.16 12.21
CA ILE A 94 -6.28 3.34 10.97
C ILE A 94 -5.66 4.10 9.80
N ASN A 95 -5.86 5.42 9.73
CA ASN A 95 -5.23 6.25 8.70
C ASN A 95 -3.69 6.32 8.86
N LEU A 96 -3.16 6.42 10.07
CA LEU A 96 -1.71 6.37 10.36
C LEU A 96 -1.11 4.99 10.06
N TYR A 97 -1.83 3.93 10.41
CA TYR A 97 -1.41 2.53 10.23
C TYR A 97 -0.98 2.24 8.78
N LYS A 98 -1.74 2.73 7.78
CA LYS A 98 -1.41 2.49 6.37
C LYS A 98 0.01 2.99 6.02
N TYR A 99 0.41 4.14 6.57
CA TYR A 99 1.72 4.74 6.30
C TYR A 99 2.84 4.04 7.07
N ILE A 100 2.61 3.68 8.34
CA ILE A 100 3.60 2.99 9.18
C ILE A 100 3.92 1.62 8.60
N VAL A 101 2.89 0.85 8.21
CA VAL A 101 3.11 -0.45 7.56
C VAL A 101 3.82 -0.27 6.24
N LEU A 102 3.43 0.68 5.38
CA LEU A 102 4.12 0.89 4.11
C LEU A 102 5.63 1.17 4.29
N ILE A 103 6.02 1.96 5.30
CA ILE A 103 7.42 2.26 5.57
C ILE A 103 8.17 1.04 6.10
N ILE A 104 7.59 0.31 7.06
CA ILE A 104 8.28 -0.85 7.65
C ILE A 104 8.27 -2.06 6.70
N PHE A 105 7.27 -2.14 5.82
CA PHE A 105 7.13 -3.22 4.85
C PHE A 105 8.01 -3.00 3.61
N ALA A 106 8.43 -1.76 3.32
CA ALA A 106 9.28 -1.45 2.19
C ALA A 106 10.62 -2.22 2.18
N PRO A 107 11.39 -2.33 3.28
CA PRO A 107 12.57 -3.19 3.34
C PRO A 107 12.29 -4.67 3.04
N VAL A 108 11.16 -5.20 3.54
CA VAL A 108 10.77 -6.59 3.32
C VAL A 108 10.46 -6.84 1.85
N LEU A 109 9.73 -5.92 1.23
CA LEU A 109 9.42 -5.95 -0.21
C LEU A 109 10.68 -5.78 -1.07
N ALA A 110 11.62 -4.91 -0.67
CA ALA A 110 12.89 -4.75 -1.36
C ALA A 110 13.72 -6.04 -1.35
N ILE A 111 13.86 -6.69 -0.20
CA ILE A 111 14.56 -7.99 -0.08
C ILE A 111 13.85 -9.08 -0.91
N LEU A 112 12.52 -9.10 -0.89
CA LEU A 112 11.73 -10.03 -1.70
C LEU A 112 11.95 -9.78 -3.20
N SER A 113 12.02 -8.52 -3.61
CA SER A 113 12.34 -8.13 -5.00
C SER A 113 13.72 -8.59 -5.41
N GLU A 114 14.76 -8.30 -4.61
CA GLU A 114 16.12 -8.76 -4.91
C GLU A 114 16.18 -10.27 -5.09
N ARG A 115 15.57 -11.04 -4.17
CA ARG A 115 15.51 -12.51 -4.29
C ARG A 115 14.77 -12.97 -5.54
N THR A 116 13.62 -12.36 -5.83
CA THR A 116 12.80 -12.68 -7.01
C THR A 116 13.60 -12.41 -8.29
N GLN A 117 14.23 -11.24 -8.39
CA GLN A 117 15.01 -10.85 -9.56
C GLN A 117 16.29 -11.66 -9.71
N ASN A 118 16.95 -12.04 -8.61
CA ASN A 118 18.09 -12.96 -8.65
C ASN A 118 17.70 -14.32 -9.23
N ILE A 119 16.58 -14.87 -8.78
CA ILE A 119 16.05 -16.14 -9.31
C ILE A 119 15.68 -16.01 -10.79
N LEU A 120 14.95 -14.95 -11.17
CA LEU A 120 14.52 -14.74 -12.56
C LEU A 120 15.69 -14.54 -13.53
N ASN A 121 16.76 -13.89 -13.07
CA ASN A 121 17.93 -13.60 -13.88
C ASN A 121 19.05 -14.67 -13.74
N ASN A 122 18.82 -15.75 -12.98
CA ASN A 122 19.85 -16.74 -12.62
C ASN A 122 21.13 -16.11 -12.04
N GLN A 123 20.99 -15.04 -11.26
CA GLN A 123 22.09 -14.34 -10.60
C GLN A 123 22.20 -14.75 -9.12
N LYS A 124 23.42 -14.86 -8.61
CA LYS A 124 23.72 -15.10 -7.19
C LYS A 124 24.20 -13.82 -6.51
N LYS A 125 23.53 -12.68 -6.74
CA LYS A 125 23.89 -11.44 -6.02
C LYS A 125 23.60 -11.62 -4.54
N THR A 126 24.59 -11.35 -3.71
CA THR A 126 24.43 -11.30 -2.26
C THR A 126 23.76 -9.98 -1.86
N ILE A 127 22.92 -10.03 -0.83
CA ILE A 127 22.29 -8.83 -0.27
C ILE A 127 23.38 -8.03 0.43
N ASN A 128 23.67 -6.83 -0.07
CA ASN A 128 24.63 -5.92 0.55
C ASN A 128 23.86 -4.87 1.36
N LEU A 129 24.06 -4.83 2.68
CA LEU A 129 23.33 -3.94 3.58
C LEU A 129 23.54 -2.45 3.27
N VAL A 130 24.75 -2.05 2.88
CA VAL A 130 25.04 -0.65 2.51
C VAL A 130 24.26 -0.27 1.25
N ARG A 131 24.23 -1.17 0.27
CA ARG A 131 23.45 -1.00 -0.95
C ARG A 131 21.95 -0.95 -0.64
N LEU A 132 21.46 -1.84 0.23
CA LEU A 132 20.05 -1.91 0.63
C LEU A 132 19.58 -0.61 1.28
N ILE A 133 20.40 0.02 2.14
CA ILE A 133 20.06 1.32 2.75
C ILE A 133 19.98 2.41 1.68
N SER A 134 20.93 2.45 0.74
CA SER A 134 20.89 3.41 -0.38
C SER A 134 19.66 3.20 -1.27
N GLU A 135 19.27 1.94 -1.50
CA GLU A 135 18.06 1.57 -2.24
C GLU A 135 16.81 2.02 -1.48
N ILE A 136 16.69 1.74 -0.19
CA ILE A 136 15.58 2.22 0.65
C ILE A 136 15.42 3.75 0.54
N GLY A 137 16.50 4.54 0.61
CA GLY A 137 16.42 6.00 0.46
C GLY A 137 15.90 6.43 -0.92
N ARG A 138 16.36 5.76 -1.99
CA ARG A 138 15.88 6.00 -3.36
C ARG A 138 14.42 5.56 -3.53
N GLY A 139 14.03 4.43 -2.97
CA GLY A 139 12.65 3.95 -2.91
C GLY A 139 11.73 4.90 -2.14
N MET A 140 12.19 5.48 -1.02
CA MET A 140 11.44 6.52 -0.28
C MET A 140 11.22 7.76 -1.14
N MET A 141 12.25 8.27 -1.83
CA MET A 141 12.10 9.42 -2.73
C MET A 141 11.09 9.13 -3.85
N MET A 142 11.16 7.94 -4.45
CA MET A 142 10.20 7.52 -5.47
C MET A 142 8.79 7.39 -4.91
N GLY A 143 8.64 6.78 -3.73
CA GLY A 143 7.37 6.65 -3.02
C GLY A 143 6.73 8.01 -2.73
N LEU A 144 7.51 8.98 -2.26
CA LEU A 144 7.03 10.35 -2.05
C LEU A 144 6.54 11.00 -3.33
N ILE A 145 7.24 10.81 -4.45
CA ILE A 145 6.81 11.35 -5.76
C ILE A 145 5.50 10.69 -6.21
N LEU A 146 5.40 9.36 -6.13
CA LEU A 146 4.19 8.63 -6.52
C LEU A 146 2.99 9.01 -5.63
N ILE A 147 3.18 9.10 -4.32
CA ILE A 147 2.15 9.53 -3.37
C ILE A 147 1.71 10.97 -3.66
N SER A 148 2.66 11.88 -3.91
CA SER A 148 2.35 13.28 -4.21
C SER A 148 1.54 13.40 -5.51
N LEU A 149 1.95 12.69 -6.57
CA LEU A 149 1.21 12.65 -7.83
C LEU A 149 -0.19 12.04 -7.66
N ASN A 150 -0.29 10.94 -6.90
CA ASN A 150 -1.58 10.32 -6.59
C ASN A 150 -2.50 11.29 -5.85
N LEU A 151 -1.98 11.97 -4.83
CA LEU A 151 -2.74 12.93 -4.02
C LEU A 151 -3.24 14.11 -4.86
N ILE A 152 -2.42 14.65 -5.76
CA ILE A 152 -2.83 15.75 -6.65
C ILE A 152 -3.98 15.29 -7.57
N ILE A 153 -3.88 14.10 -8.16
CA ILE A 153 -4.92 13.58 -9.05
C ILE A 153 -6.20 13.26 -8.26
N TYR A 154 -6.06 12.67 -7.07
CA TYR A 154 -7.17 12.39 -6.17
C TYR A 154 -7.93 13.67 -5.81
N LEU A 155 -7.23 14.73 -5.41
CA LEU A 155 -7.84 16.02 -5.09
C LEU A 155 -8.55 16.64 -6.30
N ALA A 156 -7.96 16.53 -7.50
CA ALA A 156 -8.61 17.00 -8.72
C ALA A 156 -9.90 16.23 -9.03
N LEU A 157 -9.89 14.89 -8.90
CA LEU A 157 -11.08 14.05 -9.10
C LEU A 157 -12.15 14.33 -8.05
N LEU A 158 -11.77 14.57 -6.79
CA LEU A 158 -12.68 14.95 -5.72
C LEU A 158 -13.41 16.27 -6.05
N LEU A 159 -12.67 17.30 -6.47
CA LEU A 159 -13.24 18.60 -6.85
C LEU A 159 -14.21 18.47 -8.04
N LEU A 160 -13.84 17.67 -9.05
CA LEU A 160 -14.70 17.38 -10.20
C LEU A 160 -15.97 16.62 -9.79
N SER A 161 -15.87 15.68 -8.86
CA SER A 161 -17.01 14.93 -8.33
C SER A 161 -18.02 15.82 -7.60
N ILE A 162 -17.56 16.88 -6.93
CA ILE A 162 -18.44 17.85 -6.26
C ILE A 162 -19.08 18.78 -7.30
N THR A 163 -18.35 19.16 -8.34
CA THR A 163 -18.84 20.09 -9.38
C THR A 163 -19.86 19.43 -10.31
N ILE A 164 -19.75 18.12 -10.54
CA ILE A 164 -20.65 17.36 -11.42
C ILE A 164 -21.24 16.15 -10.67
N PRO A 165 -22.19 16.36 -9.73
CA PRO A 165 -22.68 15.30 -8.84
C PRO A 165 -23.27 14.09 -9.55
N PHE A 166 -23.90 14.28 -10.72
CA PHE A 166 -24.49 13.18 -11.50
C PHE A 166 -23.44 12.18 -12.02
N LEU A 167 -22.19 12.62 -12.20
CA LEU A 167 -21.07 11.74 -12.59
C LEU A 167 -20.31 11.15 -11.39
N SER A 168 -20.75 11.41 -10.16
CA SER A 168 -20.11 10.89 -8.93
C SER A 168 -19.81 9.38 -8.97
N PRO A 169 -20.71 8.49 -9.44
CA PRO A 169 -20.39 7.06 -9.57
C PRO A 169 -19.21 6.78 -10.52
N ALA A 170 -19.08 7.55 -11.60
CA ALA A 170 -17.96 7.42 -12.52
C ALA A 170 -16.64 7.87 -11.88
N PHE A 171 -16.67 8.94 -11.06
CA PHE A 171 -15.48 9.39 -10.31
C PHE A 171 -14.99 8.36 -9.30
N VAL A 172 -15.88 7.63 -8.63
CA VAL A 172 -15.47 6.51 -7.74
C VAL A 172 -14.68 5.46 -8.50
N ILE A 173 -15.13 5.07 -9.69
CA ILE A 173 -14.42 4.12 -10.56
C ILE A 173 -13.07 4.70 -11.00
N LEU A 174 -13.03 5.98 -11.39
CA LEU A 174 -11.79 6.64 -11.79
C LEU A 174 -10.77 6.70 -10.64
N VAL A 175 -11.21 7.05 -9.42
CA VAL A 175 -10.36 7.03 -8.22
C VAL A 175 -9.80 5.63 -8.00
N PHE A 176 -10.64 4.60 -8.07
CA PHE A 176 -10.18 3.21 -7.94
C PHE A 176 -9.13 2.82 -9.00
N LEU A 177 -9.30 3.25 -10.25
CA LEU A 177 -8.33 3.02 -11.33
C LEU A 177 -7.03 3.80 -11.13
N VAL A 178 -7.10 5.02 -10.63
CA VAL A 178 -5.93 5.86 -10.32
C VAL A 178 -5.14 5.25 -9.17
N GLU A 179 -5.81 4.88 -8.08
CA GLU A 179 -5.20 4.16 -6.94
C GLU A 179 -4.53 2.87 -7.43
N SER A 180 -5.22 2.10 -8.26
CA SER A 180 -4.66 0.90 -8.90
C SER A 180 -3.39 1.22 -9.68
N PHE A 181 -3.39 2.27 -10.50
CA PHE A 181 -2.22 2.67 -11.27
C PHE A 181 -1.01 2.99 -10.37
N PHE A 182 -1.19 3.84 -9.36
CA PHE A 182 -0.08 4.24 -8.49
C PHE A 182 0.42 3.08 -7.62
N PHE A 183 -0.46 2.19 -7.18
CA PHE A 183 -0.04 1.04 -6.40
C PHE A 183 0.75 0.03 -7.25
N GLY A 184 0.29 -0.23 -8.47
CA GLY A 184 1.03 -1.03 -9.45
C GLY A 184 2.37 -0.39 -9.84
N ALA A 185 2.45 0.96 -9.87
CA ALA A 185 3.69 1.68 -10.15
C ALA A 185 4.71 1.46 -9.04
N SER A 186 4.29 1.49 -7.77
CA SER A 186 5.14 1.14 -6.64
C SER A 186 5.66 -0.30 -6.71
N MET A 187 4.82 -1.26 -7.15
CA MET A 187 5.25 -2.66 -7.30
C MET A 187 6.28 -2.84 -8.42
N LEU A 188 6.09 -2.17 -9.56
CA LEU A 188 7.07 -2.18 -10.66
C LEU A 188 8.39 -1.53 -10.26
N ASP A 189 8.34 -0.51 -9.41
CA ASP A 189 9.52 0.25 -8.98
C ASP A 189 10.57 -0.62 -8.26
N TYR A 190 10.13 -1.62 -7.48
CA TYR A 190 11.02 -2.57 -6.83
C TYR A 190 11.87 -3.38 -7.84
N ARG A 191 11.36 -3.66 -9.04
CA ARG A 191 12.15 -4.26 -10.12
C ARG A 191 13.14 -3.23 -10.68
N ASN A 192 12.70 -2.00 -10.89
CA ASN A 192 13.56 -0.94 -11.43
C ASN A 192 14.73 -0.60 -10.50
N GLU A 193 14.50 -0.70 -9.19
CA GLU A 193 15.53 -0.60 -8.15
C GLU A 193 16.60 -1.69 -8.25
N TYR A 194 16.20 -2.94 -8.49
CA TYR A 194 17.13 -4.05 -8.72
C TYR A 194 18.09 -3.80 -9.89
N TYR A 195 17.60 -3.14 -10.95
CA TYR A 195 18.40 -2.70 -12.11
C TYR A 195 19.06 -1.33 -11.91
N GLN A 196 19.01 -0.76 -10.70
CA GLN A 196 19.64 0.50 -10.31
C GLN A 196 19.20 1.69 -11.18
N LEU A 197 17.93 1.69 -11.61
CA LEU A 197 17.38 2.81 -12.36
C LEU A 197 17.23 4.04 -11.46
N SER A 198 17.71 5.19 -11.95
CA SER A 198 17.44 6.47 -11.29
C SER A 198 15.94 6.74 -11.24
N VAL A 199 15.49 7.51 -10.24
CA VAL A 199 14.06 7.86 -10.06
C VAL A 199 13.42 8.38 -11.35
N LYS A 200 14.12 9.27 -12.08
CA LYS A 200 13.65 9.79 -13.37
C LYS A 200 13.49 8.70 -14.43
N ARG A 201 14.42 7.74 -14.50
CA ARG A 201 14.32 6.60 -15.45
C ARG A 201 13.22 5.64 -15.04
N SER A 202 13.06 5.37 -13.74
CA SER A 202 11.97 4.52 -13.25
C SER A 202 10.59 5.11 -13.59
N LEU A 203 10.38 6.41 -13.34
CA LEU A 203 9.14 7.10 -13.73
C LEU A 203 8.91 6.99 -15.25
N LYS A 204 9.95 7.17 -16.06
CA LYS A 204 9.83 7.03 -17.52
C LYS A 204 9.35 5.64 -17.92
N GLU A 205 9.90 4.58 -17.33
CA GLU A 205 9.47 3.20 -17.62
C GLU A 205 8.05 2.91 -17.12
N ILE A 206 7.69 3.38 -15.92
CA ILE A 206 6.32 3.27 -15.38
C ILE A 206 5.30 3.91 -16.34
N PHE A 207 5.54 5.13 -16.78
CA PHE A 207 4.61 5.84 -17.67
C PHE A 207 4.67 5.37 -19.13
N LYS A 208 5.71 4.66 -19.53
CA LYS A 208 5.81 4.01 -20.84
C LYS A 208 5.01 2.70 -20.89
N HIS A 209 4.99 1.94 -19.79
CA HIS A 209 4.30 0.64 -19.68
C HIS A 209 3.03 0.73 -18.81
N LYS A 210 2.15 1.70 -19.12
CA LYS A 210 0.93 1.97 -18.34
C LYS A 210 -0.01 0.76 -18.25
N GLY A 211 -0.05 -0.08 -19.28
CA GLY A 211 -0.90 -1.27 -19.31
C GLY A 211 -0.44 -2.28 -18.27
N LEU A 212 0.87 -2.54 -18.20
CA LEU A 212 1.48 -3.41 -17.19
C LEU A 212 1.18 -2.89 -15.79
N VAL A 213 1.42 -1.60 -15.56
CA VAL A 213 1.25 -0.93 -14.27
C VAL A 213 -0.20 -0.98 -13.80
N LEU A 214 -1.14 -0.55 -14.64
CA LEU A 214 -2.56 -0.55 -14.28
C LEU A 214 -3.09 -1.97 -14.08
N GLY A 215 -2.72 -2.93 -14.94
CA GLY A 215 -3.18 -4.32 -14.83
C GLY A 215 -2.65 -5.00 -13.57
N ASN A 216 -1.39 -4.73 -13.21
CA ASN A 216 -0.82 -5.26 -11.98
C ASN A 216 -1.52 -4.69 -10.74
N GLY A 217 -1.69 -3.37 -10.70
CA GLY A 217 -2.30 -2.69 -9.58
C GLY A 217 -3.81 -2.92 -9.43
N LEU A 218 -4.52 -3.15 -10.53
CA LEU A 218 -5.94 -3.51 -10.49
C LEU A 218 -6.13 -4.90 -9.87
N ALA A 219 -5.32 -5.88 -10.27
CA ALA A 219 -5.32 -7.20 -9.64
C ALA A 219 -4.89 -7.13 -8.15
N LEU A 220 -3.93 -6.26 -7.80
CA LEU A 220 -3.54 -6.00 -6.41
C LEU A 220 -4.73 -5.48 -5.60
N ASN A 221 -5.40 -4.43 -6.07
CA ASN A 221 -6.53 -3.84 -5.37
C ASN A 221 -7.70 -4.80 -5.24
N LEU A 222 -8.03 -5.57 -6.29
CA LEU A 222 -9.05 -6.61 -6.21
C LEU A 222 -8.67 -7.70 -5.21
N PHE A 223 -7.38 -8.07 -5.12
CA PHE A 223 -6.94 -9.07 -4.17
C PHE A 223 -7.04 -8.54 -2.73
N ILE A 224 -6.72 -7.27 -2.48
CA ILE A 224 -6.88 -6.61 -1.16
C ILE A 224 -8.34 -6.63 -0.67
N LEU A 225 -9.32 -6.67 -1.56
CA LEU A 225 -10.74 -6.78 -1.18
C LEU A 225 -11.07 -8.08 -0.44
N ILE A 226 -10.22 -9.12 -0.54
CA ILE A 226 -10.36 -10.33 0.26
C ILE A 226 -9.83 -10.04 1.67
N PRO A 227 -10.69 -9.98 2.70
CA PRO A 227 -10.26 -9.60 4.05
C PRO A 227 -9.18 -10.53 4.59
N ILE A 228 -8.24 -9.98 5.36
CA ILE A 228 -7.09 -10.67 5.96
C ILE A 228 -6.11 -11.22 4.91
N VAL A 229 -6.53 -12.16 4.06
CA VAL A 229 -5.67 -12.79 3.05
C VAL A 229 -5.13 -11.77 2.04
N GLY A 230 -6.01 -10.93 1.49
CA GLY A 230 -5.64 -9.92 0.51
C GLY A 230 -4.63 -8.92 1.07
N VAL A 231 -4.94 -8.34 2.23
CA VAL A 231 -4.08 -7.34 2.89
C VAL A 231 -2.69 -7.90 3.20
N LEU A 232 -2.61 -9.16 3.63
CA LEU A 232 -1.36 -9.78 4.04
C LEU A 232 -0.48 -10.21 2.86
N PHE A 233 -1.08 -10.74 1.79
CA PHE A 233 -0.33 -11.41 0.73
C PHE A 233 -0.28 -10.62 -0.59
N ALA A 234 -1.26 -9.76 -0.86
CA ALA A 234 -1.39 -9.14 -2.17
C ALA A 234 -0.17 -8.30 -2.58
N PRO A 235 0.44 -7.46 -1.73
CA PRO A 235 1.61 -6.68 -2.15
C PRO A 235 2.81 -7.57 -2.54
N SER A 236 3.04 -8.68 -1.83
CA SER A 236 4.10 -9.62 -2.16
C SER A 236 3.86 -10.29 -3.51
N PHE A 237 2.63 -10.74 -3.79
CA PHE A 237 2.29 -11.33 -5.09
C PHE A 237 2.33 -10.30 -6.21
N ALA A 238 1.87 -9.07 -5.96
CA ALA A 238 1.88 -7.98 -6.93
C ALA A 238 3.31 -7.61 -7.33
N LEU A 239 4.23 -7.51 -6.37
CA LEU A 239 5.64 -7.26 -6.60
C LEU A 239 6.28 -8.36 -7.46
N ILE A 240 6.05 -9.63 -7.12
CA ILE A 240 6.58 -10.76 -7.90
C ILE A 240 6.00 -10.76 -9.32
N ALA A 241 4.68 -10.58 -9.45
CA ALA A 241 4.01 -10.54 -10.74
C ALA A 241 4.50 -9.37 -11.61
N ALA A 242 4.64 -8.18 -11.02
CA ALA A 242 5.19 -7.00 -11.70
C ALA A 242 6.62 -7.27 -12.19
N GLY A 243 7.46 -7.86 -11.35
CA GLY A 243 8.83 -8.23 -11.71
C GLY A 243 8.92 -9.24 -12.85
N ILE A 244 8.10 -10.30 -12.82
CA ILE A 244 8.05 -11.32 -13.88
C ILE A 244 7.60 -10.69 -15.19
N HIS A 245 6.50 -9.93 -15.17
CA HIS A 245 5.95 -9.34 -16.40
C HIS A 245 6.88 -8.25 -16.95
N ALA A 246 7.45 -7.41 -16.09
CA ALA A 246 8.38 -6.37 -16.49
C ALA A 246 9.61 -6.94 -17.20
N ASN A 247 10.18 -8.04 -16.71
CA ASN A 247 11.34 -8.66 -17.37
C ASN A 247 11.02 -9.24 -18.75
N LYS A 248 9.74 -9.52 -19.06
CA LYS A 248 9.32 -9.96 -20.40
C LYS A 248 9.19 -8.81 -21.40
N VAL A 249 8.95 -7.58 -20.93
CA VAL A 249 8.54 -6.43 -21.77
C VAL A 249 9.54 -5.27 -21.75
N ILE A 250 10.20 -5.06 -20.61
CA ILE A 250 11.20 -4.00 -20.38
C ILE A 250 12.58 -4.65 -20.48
N ARG A 251 13.25 -4.44 -21.62
CA ARG A 251 14.64 -4.85 -21.85
C ARG A 251 15.61 -3.78 -21.39
#